data_AF-A0A2S0RHA9-F1
#
_entry.id   AF-A0A2S0RHA9-F1
#
_cell.length_a   1.000
_cell.length_b   1.000
_cell.length_c   1.000
_cell.angle_alpha   90.00
_cell.angle_beta   90.00
_cell.angle_gamma   90.00
#
_symmetry.space_group_name_H-M   'P 1'
#
loop_
_entity.id
_entity.type
_entity.pdbx_description
1 polymer ?
#
loop_
_entity_poly.entity_id
_entity_poly.type
_entity_poly.pdbx_seq_one_letter_code
_entity_poly.pdbx_strand_id
1 'polypeptide(L)'
;MNKLPFIILLLIFIASCKEKVPKTVEFDLLPMKVPADTTNGKQFITIIPFNAIHKISLTKTELKILNEKLNKSVMIYNKIHTKKIDLKNYNRQYFPYINAKGEKQVEINCFCQFFDNDNWKSKRVDVSDGGESYFNLNVNLDDNSFSDLSVNGRA
;
A
#
# COMPACT_ATOMS: atom_id res chain seq x y z
N MET A 1 75.78 -13.44 -14.73
CA MET A 1 75.84 -11.97 -14.62
C MET A 1 75.06 -11.44 -15.83
N ASN A 2 73.87 -10.86 -15.75
CA ASN A 2 73.23 -10.02 -14.73
C ASN A 2 71.72 -10.29 -14.64
N LYS A 3 71.18 -10.20 -13.42
CA LYS A 3 69.74 -10.09 -13.10
C LYS A 3 69.45 -8.61 -12.80
N LEU A 4 68.35 -8.01 -13.29
CA LEU A 4 67.47 -7.00 -12.62
C LEU A 4 66.50 -6.32 -13.63
N PRO A 5 65.39 -5.66 -13.22
CA PRO A 5 64.16 -6.26 -12.71
C PRO A 5 62.88 -5.77 -13.43
N PHE A 6 61.76 -6.37 -13.01
CA PHE A 6 60.36 -5.90 -13.06
C PHE A 6 60.13 -4.39 -13.28
N ILE A 7 59.32 -4.06 -14.31
CA ILE A 7 58.33 -2.98 -14.25
C ILE A 7 57.04 -3.52 -14.88
N ILE A 8 56.11 -3.96 -14.04
CA ILE A 8 54.72 -4.22 -14.43
C ILE A 8 54.03 -2.86 -14.48
N LEU A 9 53.80 -2.33 -15.67
CA LEU A 9 52.94 -1.15 -15.84
C LEU A 9 51.48 -1.64 -15.87
N LEU A 10 50.84 -1.59 -14.71
CA LEU A 10 49.43 -1.88 -14.52
C LEU A 10 48.59 -0.75 -15.13
N LEU A 11 48.18 -0.87 -16.39
CA LEU A 11 47.18 0.02 -17.01
C LEU A 11 45.79 -0.43 -16.58
N ILE A 12 45.29 0.12 -15.47
CA ILE A 12 43.89 0.00 -15.08
C ILE A 12 43.07 0.92 -16.00
N PHE A 13 42.55 0.37 -17.10
CA PHE A 13 41.44 0.99 -17.82
C PHE A 13 40.15 0.76 -17.02
N ILE A 14 39.79 1.71 -16.15
CA ILE A 14 38.42 1.81 -15.66
C ILE A 14 37.54 2.30 -16.82
N ALA A 15 37.05 1.36 -17.62
CA ALA A 15 35.93 1.59 -18.52
C ALA A 15 34.69 1.89 -17.65
N SER A 16 34.43 3.18 -17.44
CA SER A 16 33.17 3.67 -16.86
C SER A 16 32.07 3.43 -17.89
N CYS A 17 31.44 2.25 -17.82
CA CYS A 17 30.20 1.98 -18.54
C CYS A 17 29.11 2.89 -17.97
N LYS A 18 28.76 3.96 -18.69
CA LYS A 18 27.49 4.65 -18.49
C LYS A 18 26.38 3.71 -18.92
N GLU A 19 25.80 2.97 -17.99
CA GLU A 19 24.53 2.30 -18.25
C GLU A 19 23.48 3.36 -18.58
N LYS A 20 22.92 3.27 -19.79
CA LYS A 20 21.73 4.06 -20.14
C LYS A 20 20.59 3.52 -19.30
N VAL A 21 20.18 4.29 -18.29
CA VAL A 21 18.95 4.06 -17.54
C VAL A 21 17.81 3.93 -18.54
N PRO A 22 17.13 2.77 -18.63
CA PRO A 22 16.01 2.60 -19.53
C PRO A 22 14.92 3.61 -19.18
N LYS A 23 14.43 4.35 -20.18
CA LYS A 23 13.25 5.19 -20.01
C LYS A 23 12.10 4.31 -19.53
N THR A 24 11.63 4.56 -18.33
CA THR A 24 10.44 3.93 -17.76
C THR A 24 9.29 4.10 -18.75
N VAL A 25 8.81 2.99 -19.28
CA VAL A 25 7.57 2.96 -20.07
C VAL A 25 6.44 3.22 -19.08
N GLU A 26 5.88 4.42 -19.18
CA GLU A 26 4.64 4.81 -18.49
C GLU A 26 3.52 3.94 -19.07
N PHE A 27 3.25 2.81 -18.41
CA PHE A 27 2.07 2.00 -18.71
C PHE A 27 0.87 2.76 -18.15
N ASP A 28 0.06 3.34 -19.05
CA ASP A 28 -1.29 3.81 -18.77
C ASP A 28 -2.13 2.63 -18.27
N LEU A 29 -2.06 2.37 -16.97
CA LEU A 29 -2.94 1.44 -16.29
C LEU A 29 -4.34 2.04 -16.34
N LEU A 30 -5.14 1.58 -17.31
CA LEU A 30 -6.56 1.90 -17.36
C LEU A 30 -7.15 1.56 -15.98
N PRO A 31 -7.79 2.53 -15.29
CA PRO A 31 -8.37 2.29 -13.99
C PRO A 31 -9.44 1.22 -14.17
N MET A 32 -9.18 0.03 -13.63
CA MET A 32 -10.16 -1.03 -13.57
C MET A 32 -11.32 -0.48 -12.74
N LYS A 33 -12.46 -0.21 -13.39
CA LYS A 33 -13.70 0.15 -12.71
C LYS A 33 -14.14 -1.04 -11.89
N VAL A 34 -13.65 -1.12 -10.65
CA VAL A 34 -14.21 -2.02 -9.64
C VAL A 34 -15.62 -1.52 -9.38
N PRO A 35 -16.65 -2.38 -9.47
CA PRO A 35 -18.02 -2.00 -9.12
C PRO A 35 -18.00 -1.37 -7.72
N ALA A 36 -18.50 -0.14 -7.64
CA ALA A 36 -18.58 0.60 -6.39
C ALA A 36 -19.38 -0.22 -5.36
N ASP A 37 -18.79 -0.40 -4.18
CA ASP A 37 -19.45 -0.81 -2.93
C ASP A 37 -20.07 -2.23 -2.90
N THR A 38 -19.49 -3.09 -2.04
CA THR A 38 -20.20 -4.26 -1.53
C THR A 38 -20.20 -4.25 -0.01
N THR A 39 -21.10 -3.46 0.59
CA THR A 39 -21.96 -3.98 1.67
C THR A 39 -23.32 -3.29 1.79
N ASN A 40 -23.55 -2.06 1.31
CA ASN A 40 -24.90 -1.44 1.34
C ASN A 40 -25.09 -0.14 0.51
N GLY A 41 -24.14 0.24 -0.35
CA GLY A 41 -24.24 1.51 -1.11
C GLY A 41 -23.85 2.76 -0.31
N LYS A 42 -23.29 2.61 0.90
CA LYS A 42 -22.80 3.71 1.76
C LYS A 42 -21.29 3.63 2.06
N GLN A 43 -20.59 2.59 1.62
CA GLN A 43 -19.17 2.35 1.89
C GLN A 43 -18.41 2.00 0.61
N PHE A 44 -17.60 2.94 0.13
CA PHE A 44 -16.85 2.74 -1.10
C PHE A 44 -15.51 2.05 -0.80
N ILE A 45 -15.36 0.83 -1.32
CA ILE A 45 -14.12 0.05 -1.28
C ILE A 45 -13.57 -0.04 -2.71
N THR A 46 -12.29 0.24 -2.87
CA THR A 46 -11.54 -0.13 -4.08
C THR A 46 -10.44 -1.13 -3.73
N ILE A 47 -10.18 -2.07 -4.63
CA ILE A 47 -9.07 -3.01 -4.53
C ILE A 47 -8.05 -2.60 -5.57
N ILE A 48 -6.90 -2.08 -5.11
CA ILE A 48 -5.82 -1.62 -5.96
C ILE A 48 -4.69 -2.64 -5.86
N PRO A 49 -4.22 -3.23 -6.96
CA PRO A 49 -3.13 -4.19 -6.90
C PRO A 49 -1.87 -3.51 -6.36
N PHE A 50 -1.20 -4.15 -5.39
CA PHE A 50 0.02 -3.60 -4.78
C PHE A 50 1.16 -3.43 -5.80
N ASN A 51 1.19 -4.27 -6.83
CA ASN A 51 2.06 -4.09 -7.99
C ASN A 51 1.31 -4.44 -9.28
N ALA A 52 1.70 -3.84 -10.41
CA ALA A 52 1.01 -3.98 -11.68
C ALA A 52 1.04 -5.40 -12.28
N ILE A 53 1.94 -6.26 -11.80
CA ILE A 53 2.27 -7.56 -12.40
C ILE A 53 1.53 -8.71 -11.69
N HIS A 54 1.31 -8.59 -10.38
CA HIS A 54 0.71 -9.58 -9.51
C HIS A 54 -0.64 -9.08 -9.01
N LYS A 55 -1.68 -9.37 -9.79
CA LYS A 55 -3.06 -9.09 -9.40
C LYS A 55 -3.54 -10.15 -8.41
N ILE A 56 -3.60 -9.79 -7.13
CA ILE A 56 -4.16 -10.63 -6.08
C ILE A 56 -5.64 -10.29 -5.91
N SER A 57 -6.51 -11.29 -6.06
CA SER A 57 -7.95 -11.14 -5.81
C SER A 57 -8.29 -11.42 -4.35
N LEU A 58 -9.30 -10.72 -3.84
CA LEU A 58 -9.91 -10.96 -2.54
C LEU A 58 -11.29 -11.59 -2.73
N THR A 59 -11.55 -12.67 -2.01
CA THR A 59 -12.84 -13.36 -1.93
C THR A 59 -13.81 -12.61 -1.01
N LYS A 60 -15.10 -12.94 -1.10
CA LYS A 60 -16.12 -12.39 -0.19
C LYS A 60 -15.83 -12.71 1.29
N THR A 61 -15.31 -13.89 1.58
CA THR A 61 -14.93 -14.29 2.93
C THR A 61 -13.77 -13.45 3.45
N GLU A 62 -12.75 -13.23 2.64
CA GLU A 62 -11.61 -12.37 2.99
C GLU A 62 -12.08 -10.92 3.22
N LEU A 63 -12.97 -10.38 2.38
CA LEU A 63 -13.57 -9.06 2.60
C LEU A 63 -14.31 -8.95 3.94
N LYS A 64 -15.00 -10.01 4.36
CA LYS A 64 -15.67 -10.07 5.67
C LYS A 64 -14.64 -10.05 6.81
N ILE A 65 -13.57 -10.83 6.70
CA ILE A 65 -12.46 -10.84 7.68
C ILE A 65 -11.84 -9.44 7.78
N LEU A 66 -11.52 -8.80 6.66
CA LEU A 66 -10.95 -7.45 6.64
C LEU A 66 -11.86 -6.45 7.34
N ASN A 67 -13.17 -6.52 7.10
CA ASN A 67 -14.15 -5.65 7.76
C ASN A 67 -14.23 -5.91 9.27
N GLU A 68 -14.18 -7.17 9.72
CA GLU A 68 -14.14 -7.51 11.15
C GLU A 68 -12.88 -6.98 11.83
N LYS A 69 -11.70 -7.11 11.21
CA LYS A 69 -10.43 -6.58 11.75
C LYS A 69 -10.42 -5.06 11.79
N LEU A 70 -10.87 -4.41 10.73
CA LEU A 70 -10.99 -2.96 10.68
C LEU A 70 -11.92 -2.45 11.80
N ASN A 71 -13.12 -3.02 11.96
CA ASN A 71 -14.03 -2.63 13.04
C ASN A 71 -13.42 -2.84 14.43
N LYS A 72 -12.74 -3.98 14.66
CA LYS A 72 -12.07 -4.26 15.93
C LYS A 72 -10.96 -3.24 16.21
N SER A 73 -10.15 -2.90 15.21
CA SER A 73 -9.08 -1.91 15.34
C SER A 73 -9.63 -0.53 15.69
N VAL A 74 -10.68 -0.06 14.99
CA VAL A 74 -11.34 1.22 15.25
C VAL A 74 -11.97 1.25 16.64
N MET A 75 -12.59 0.15 17.09
CA MET A 75 -13.11 0.04 18.45
C MET A 75 -12.00 0.21 19.49
N ILE A 76 -10.83 -0.41 19.29
CA ILE A 76 -9.68 -0.27 20.20
C ILE A 76 -9.20 1.18 20.22
N TYR A 77 -8.98 1.79 19.05
CA TYR A 77 -8.59 3.20 18.93
C TYR A 77 -9.57 4.12 19.65
N ASN A 78 -10.87 3.94 19.39
CA ASN A 78 -11.94 4.73 19.98
C ASN A 78 -12.09 4.55 21.50
N LYS A 79 -11.52 3.52 22.12
CA LYS A 79 -11.56 3.40 23.59
C LYS A 79 -10.63 4.39 24.29
N ILE A 80 -9.50 4.71 23.67
CA ILE A 80 -8.42 5.45 24.33
C ILE A 80 -8.25 6.88 23.80
N HIS A 81 -8.78 7.19 22.62
CA HIS A 81 -8.68 8.53 22.03
C HIS A 81 -9.95 9.35 22.25
N THR A 82 -9.81 10.66 22.47
CA THR A 82 -10.96 11.58 22.63
C THR A 82 -11.69 11.79 21.30
N LYS A 83 -10.95 11.97 20.21
CA LYS A 83 -11.48 12.03 18.85
C LYS A 83 -11.73 10.63 18.33
N LYS A 84 -12.99 10.37 17.94
CA LYS A 84 -13.45 9.04 17.52
C LYS A 84 -13.49 8.95 16.00
N ILE A 85 -13.17 7.76 15.49
CA ILE A 85 -13.35 7.37 14.10
C ILE A 85 -14.73 6.74 13.93
N ASP A 86 -15.54 7.27 13.00
CA ASP A 86 -16.77 6.64 12.51
C ASP A 86 -16.58 6.22 11.06
N LEU A 87 -16.43 4.91 10.83
CA LEU A 87 -16.18 4.32 9.52
C LEU A 87 -17.24 4.61 8.46
N LYS A 88 -18.44 5.09 8.83
CA LYS A 88 -19.49 5.47 7.87
C LYS A 88 -19.09 6.59 6.93
N ASN A 89 -18.13 7.43 7.34
CA ASN A 89 -17.70 8.61 6.59
C ASN A 89 -16.40 8.38 5.81
N TYR A 90 -15.95 7.13 5.67
CA TYR A 90 -14.64 6.80 5.09
C TYR A 90 -14.78 6.01 3.79
N ASN A 91 -14.01 6.42 2.79
CA ASN A 91 -13.63 5.60 1.65
C ASN A 91 -12.48 4.67 2.05
N ARG A 92 -12.34 3.53 1.36
CA ARG A 92 -11.32 2.52 1.65
C ARG A 92 -10.59 2.06 0.40
N GLN A 93 -9.27 1.96 0.49
CA GLN A 93 -8.41 1.33 -0.52
C GLN A 93 -7.75 0.09 0.09
N TYR A 94 -7.93 -1.06 -0.56
CA TYR A 94 -7.32 -2.32 -0.16
C TYR A 94 -6.20 -2.65 -1.14
N PHE A 95 -5.00 -2.86 -0.61
CA PHE A 95 -3.81 -3.23 -1.38
C PHE A 95 -3.37 -4.64 -0.97
N PRO A 96 -3.89 -5.70 -1.62
CA PRO A 96 -3.49 -7.06 -1.31
C PRO A 96 -2.08 -7.35 -1.86
N TYR A 97 -1.25 -8.03 -1.06
CA TYR A 97 0.09 -8.47 -1.40
C TYR A 97 0.42 -9.81 -0.73
N ILE A 98 1.46 -10.49 -1.23
CA ILE A 98 2.06 -11.65 -0.57
C ILE A 98 3.35 -11.18 0.10
N ASN A 99 3.48 -11.41 1.41
CA ASN A 99 4.68 -11.01 2.14
C ASN A 99 5.84 -12.00 1.86
N ALA A 100 7.02 -11.72 2.43
CA ALA A 100 8.21 -12.56 2.23
C ALA A 100 8.07 -14.01 2.77
N LYS A 101 7.08 -14.27 3.64
CA LYS A 101 6.77 -15.61 4.17
C LYS A 101 5.77 -16.38 3.30
N GLY A 102 5.27 -15.78 2.21
CA GLY A 102 4.22 -16.38 1.40
C GLY A 102 2.82 -16.16 1.94
N GLU A 103 2.65 -15.31 2.96
CA GLU A 103 1.35 -15.05 3.57
C GLU A 103 0.61 -13.94 2.83
N LYS A 104 -0.71 -14.07 2.71
CA LYS A 104 -1.56 -13.05 2.10
C LYS A 104 -1.87 -11.93 3.09
N GLN A 105 -1.43 -10.72 2.77
CA GLN A 105 -1.68 -9.53 3.56
C GLN A 105 -2.43 -8.48 2.76
N VAL A 106 -3.10 -7.58 3.47
CA VAL A 106 -3.82 -6.45 2.88
C VAL A 106 -3.50 -5.21 3.69
N GLU A 107 -2.87 -4.24 3.03
CA GLU A 107 -2.81 -2.88 3.55
C GLU A 107 -4.14 -2.18 3.24
N ILE A 108 -4.73 -1.57 4.25
CA ILE A 108 -6.00 -0.87 4.18
C ILE A 108 -5.75 0.60 4.45
N ASN A 109 -5.97 1.46 3.46
CA ASN A 109 -6.06 2.90 3.67
C ASN A 109 -7.52 3.30 3.84
N CYS A 110 -7.81 4.08 4.88
CA CYS A 110 -9.12 4.69 5.10
C CYS A 110 -8.98 6.22 5.12
N PHE A 111 -9.86 6.92 4.42
CA PHE A 111 -9.88 8.38 4.41
C PHE A 111 -11.29 8.94 4.25
N CYS A 112 -11.53 10.14 4.80
CA CYS A 112 -12.85 10.78 4.77
C CYS A 112 -13.39 10.99 3.34
N GLN A 113 -14.71 11.06 3.18
CA GLN A 113 -15.37 11.14 1.86
C GLN A 113 -15.16 12.45 1.08
N PHE A 114 -14.60 13.52 1.68
CA PHE A 114 -14.48 14.84 1.05
C PHE A 114 -13.38 14.96 -0.02
N PHE A 115 -12.60 13.89 -0.27
CA PHE A 115 -11.67 13.86 -1.41
C PHE A 115 -12.46 13.65 -2.71
N ASP A 116 -13.03 14.75 -3.22
CA ASP A 116 -14.10 14.82 -4.22
C ASP A 116 -13.64 14.62 -5.68
N ASN A 117 -12.78 13.61 -5.92
CA ASN A 117 -12.49 13.15 -7.27
C ASN A 117 -12.35 11.64 -7.32
N ASP A 118 -12.73 11.02 -8.43
CA ASP A 118 -12.70 9.57 -8.59
C ASP A 118 -11.29 8.96 -8.68
N ASN A 119 -10.22 9.77 -8.63
CA ASN A 119 -8.84 9.28 -8.76
C ASN A 119 -8.48 8.31 -7.63
N TRP A 120 -9.04 8.48 -6.43
CA TRP A 120 -8.81 7.60 -5.29
C TRP A 120 -9.21 6.14 -5.61
N LYS A 121 -10.09 5.89 -6.58
CA LYS A 121 -10.47 4.52 -6.98
C LYS A 121 -9.33 3.77 -7.66
N SER A 122 -8.31 4.48 -8.15
CA SER A 122 -7.24 3.93 -9.00
C SER A 122 -5.82 4.29 -8.56
N LYS A 123 -5.66 5.37 -7.79
CA LYS A 123 -4.38 5.84 -7.27
C LYS A 123 -4.42 5.85 -5.75
N ARG A 124 -3.36 5.36 -5.11
CA ARG A 124 -3.21 5.45 -3.65
C ARG A 124 -3.42 6.89 -3.20
N VAL A 125 -4.26 7.05 -2.19
CA VAL A 125 -4.38 8.32 -1.48
C VAL A 125 -3.27 8.34 -0.46
N ASP A 126 -2.37 9.30 -0.59
CA ASP A 126 -1.33 9.63 0.37
C ASP A 126 -1.52 11.09 0.79
N VAL A 127 -1.50 11.35 2.10
CA VAL A 127 -1.66 12.69 2.65
C VAL A 127 -0.51 13.00 3.61
N SER A 128 -0.01 14.23 3.57
CA SER A 128 1.04 14.69 4.49
C SER A 128 0.51 14.90 5.91
N ASP A 129 -0.77 15.25 6.01
CA ASP A 129 -1.51 15.51 7.23
C ASP A 129 -2.95 15.01 7.05
N GLY A 130 -3.60 14.57 8.12
CA GLY A 130 -4.97 14.06 8.04
C GLY A 130 -5.65 13.81 9.37
N GLY A 131 -4.90 13.73 10.48
CA GLY A 131 -5.44 13.30 11.76
C GLY A 131 -6.28 12.04 11.61
N GLU A 132 -7.42 12.00 12.29
CA GLU A 132 -8.36 10.89 12.24
C GLU A 132 -8.97 10.70 10.84
N SER A 133 -8.93 11.71 9.96
CA SER A 133 -9.49 11.64 8.60
C SER A 133 -8.64 10.83 7.63
N TYR A 134 -7.47 10.36 8.05
CA TYR A 134 -6.64 9.44 7.28
C TYR A 134 -5.92 8.47 8.22
N PHE A 135 -6.07 7.18 7.97
CA PHE A 135 -5.35 6.16 8.70
C PHE A 135 -5.13 4.90 7.86
N ASN A 136 -4.16 4.10 8.27
CA ASN A 136 -3.87 2.82 7.67
C ASN A 136 -3.82 1.67 8.70
N LEU A 137 -4.02 0.47 8.18
CA LEU A 137 -3.99 -0.80 8.92
C LEU A 137 -3.46 -1.90 8.01
N ASN A 138 -2.59 -2.77 8.51
CA ASN A 138 -2.23 -4.01 7.81
C ASN A 138 -2.96 -5.20 8.42
N VAL A 139 -3.57 -6.05 7.59
CA VAL A 139 -4.25 -7.29 8.01
C VAL A 139 -3.57 -8.47 7.36
N ASN A 140 -3.25 -9.49 8.15
CA ASN A 140 -2.79 -10.78 7.65
C ASN A 140 -3.97 -11.75 7.62
N LEU A 141 -4.28 -12.27 6.43
CA LEU A 141 -5.45 -13.13 6.21
C LEU A 141 -5.19 -14.59 6.62
N ASP A 142 -3.93 -15.01 6.66
CA ASP A 142 -3.58 -16.42 6.95
C ASP A 142 -3.51 -16.70 8.45
N ASP A 143 -2.96 -15.78 9.25
CA ASP A 143 -2.93 -15.88 10.72
C ASP A 143 -4.09 -15.12 11.40
N ASN A 144 -4.92 -14.45 10.61
CA ASN A 144 -6.06 -13.66 11.06
C ASN A 144 -5.67 -12.56 12.07
N SER A 145 -4.50 -11.96 11.93
CA SER A 145 -3.99 -10.86 12.75
C SER A 145 -4.09 -9.50 12.04
N PHE A 146 -3.91 -8.41 12.80
CA PHE A 146 -3.92 -7.04 12.28
C PHE A 146 -2.97 -6.16 13.10
N SER A 147 -2.39 -5.14 12.48
CA SER A 147 -1.54 -4.15 13.15
C SER A 147 -2.36 -3.19 14.01
N ASP A 148 -1.69 -2.35 14.82
CA ASP A 148 -2.37 -1.18 15.36
C ASP A 148 -2.73 -0.20 14.23
N LEU A 149 -3.75 0.64 14.50
CA LEU A 149 -4.15 1.72 13.60
C LEU A 149 -3.09 2.81 13.59
N SER A 150 -2.53 3.10 12.40
CA SER A 150 -1.65 4.24 12.21
C SER A 150 -2.47 5.43 11.70
N VAL A 151 -2.75 6.37 12.60
CA VAL A 151 -3.45 7.62 12.28
C VAL A 151 -2.41 8.69 12.00
N ASN A 152 -2.57 9.45 10.92
CA ASN A 152 -1.63 10.52 10.60
C ASN A 152 -1.64 11.61 11.69
N GLY A 153 -0.54 12.38 11.75
CA GLY A 153 -0.44 13.56 12.61
C GLY A 153 -1.48 14.62 12.26
N ARG A 154 -1.44 15.73 13.00
CA ARG A 154 -2.10 17.01 12.66
C ARG A 154 -0.99 18.04 12.47
N ALA A 155 -0.98 18.76 11.36
CA ALA A 155 -0.09 19.90 11.12
C ALA A 155 -0.66 21.18 11.73
#